data_AF-A0A202E7S3-F1
#
_entry.id   AF-A0A202E7S3-F1
#
_cell.length_a   1.000
_cell.length_b   1.000
_cell.length_c   1.000
_cell.angle_alpha   90.00
_cell.angle_beta   90.00
_cell.angle_gamma   90.00
#
_symmetry.space_group_name_H-M   'P 1'
#
loop_
_entity.id
_entity.type
_entity.pdbx_description
1 polymer ?
#
loop_
_entity_poly.entity_id
_entity_poly.type
_entity_poly.pdbx_seq_one_letter_code
_entity_poly.pdbx_strand_id
1 'polypeptide(L)'
;MGHWLGGLAESVFREHRDELSTPQFTLIELLLVAYREERDTERVVTNAASLVEVRGDVETVVAASTYVEDHGFTPFDALRLVESNGETIISRDNTYEDVTSCLDLTSVLEE
;
A
#
# COMPACT_ATOMS: atom_id res chain seq x y z
N MET A 1 26.47 -9.56 9.38
CA MET A 1 26.43 -8.76 8.15
C MET A 1 25.14 -7.93 8.19
N GLY A 2 25.12 -6.73 8.77
CA GLY A 2 23.85 -6.00 8.98
C GLY A 2 23.98 -4.70 9.76
N HIS A 3 24.75 -4.69 10.85
CA HIS A 3 24.99 -3.46 11.63
C HIS A 3 25.73 -2.37 10.85
N TRP A 4 26.61 -2.75 9.92
CA TRP A 4 27.40 -1.79 9.13
C TRP A 4 26.55 -1.08 8.06
N LEU A 5 25.60 -1.79 7.43
CA LEU A 5 24.66 -1.22 6.48
C LEU A 5 23.63 -0.33 7.19
N GLY A 6 23.10 -0.77 8.34
CA GLY A 6 22.14 0.03 9.12
C GLY A 6 22.75 1.34 9.62
N GLY A 7 23.93 1.30 10.24
CA GLY A 7 24.57 2.51 10.77
C GLY A 7 25.02 3.49 9.69
N LEU A 8 25.53 3.00 8.56
CA LEU A 8 25.88 3.85 7.42
C LEU A 8 24.64 4.44 6.74
N ALA A 9 23.61 3.65 6.51
CA ALA A 9 22.36 4.11 5.92
C ALA A 9 21.68 5.17 6.81
N GLU A 10 21.64 4.94 8.12
CA GLU A 10 21.11 5.91 9.08
C GLU A 10 21.94 7.21 9.08
N SER A 11 23.27 7.13 9.02
CA SER A 11 24.14 8.31 8.98
C SER A 11 23.90 9.13 7.70
N VAL A 12 23.88 8.48 6.54
CA VAL A 12 23.60 9.11 5.24
C VAL A 12 22.21 9.72 5.23
N PHE A 13 21.19 9.00 5.72
CA PHE A 13 19.84 9.51 5.81
C PHE A 13 19.76 10.76 6.70
N ARG A 14 20.40 10.75 7.88
CA ARG A 14 20.40 11.92 8.78
C ARG A 14 21.11 13.13 8.19
N GLU A 15 22.20 12.92 7.46
CA GLU A 15 22.99 14.00 6.83
C GLU A 15 22.28 14.62 5.63
N HIS A 16 21.57 13.81 4.83
CA HIS A 16 21.00 14.22 3.55
C HIS A 16 19.46 14.23 3.52
N ARG A 17 18.76 14.03 4.65
CA ARG A 17 17.29 13.85 4.71
C ARG A 17 16.48 14.85 3.89
N ASP A 18 16.90 16.11 3.87
CA ASP A 18 16.16 17.20 3.21
C ASP A 18 16.42 17.25 1.69
N GLU A 19 17.37 16.44 1.20
CA GLU A 19 17.71 16.26 -0.23
C GLU A 19 17.18 14.93 -0.80
N LEU A 20 16.69 14.05 0.08
CA LEU A 20 16.23 12.72 -0.29
C LEU A 20 14.73 12.72 -0.62
N SER A 21 14.40 12.01 -1.69
CA SER A 21 13.01 11.74 -2.07
C SER A 21 12.90 10.34 -2.67
N THR A 22 11.72 9.76 -2.58
CA THR A 22 11.43 8.45 -3.16
C THR A 22 10.09 8.49 -3.92
N PRO A 23 9.90 7.68 -4.98
CA PRO A 23 8.58 7.57 -5.60
C PRO A 23 7.59 6.81 -4.70
N GLN A 24 6.29 7.04 -4.87
CA GLN A 24 5.22 6.30 -4.19
C GLN A 24 5.34 4.77 -4.35
N PHE A 25 5.94 4.30 -5.45
CA PHE A 25 6.16 2.87 -5.69
C PHE A 25 6.96 2.21 -4.58
N THR A 26 7.86 2.94 -3.90
CA THR A 26 8.57 2.42 -2.74
C THR A 26 7.63 2.15 -1.56
N LEU A 27 6.58 2.95 -1.37
CA LEU A 27 5.56 2.66 -0.36
C LEU A 27 4.75 1.42 -0.74
N ILE A 28 4.44 1.24 -2.02
CA ILE A 28 3.74 0.03 -2.52
C ILE A 28 4.63 -1.21 -2.32
N GLU A 29 5.93 -1.11 -2.60
CA GLU A 29 6.89 -2.19 -2.33
C GLU A 29 6.94 -2.54 -0.84
N LEU A 30 7.00 -1.53 0.03
CA LEU A 30 6.99 -1.74 1.48
C LEU A 30 5.67 -2.34 1.97
N LEU A 31 4.53 -1.95 1.41
CA LEU A 31 3.22 -2.56 1.68
C LEU A 31 3.24 -4.05 1.31
N LEU A 32 3.76 -4.40 0.12
CA LEU A 32 3.87 -5.78 -0.33
C LEU A 32 4.82 -6.61 0.56
N VAL A 33 5.96 -6.04 0.95
CA VAL A 33 6.91 -6.71 1.85
C VAL A 33 6.31 -6.88 3.24
N ALA A 34 5.69 -5.85 3.81
CA ALA A 34 5.05 -5.93 5.12
C ALA A 34 3.94 -6.99 5.15
N TYR A 35 3.07 -7.00 4.12
CA TYR A 35 2.03 -8.02 3.96
C TYR A 35 2.61 -9.44 3.90
N ARG A 36 3.65 -9.66 3.08
CA ARG A 36 4.28 -10.99 2.91
C ARG A 36 5.02 -11.47 4.16
N GLU A 37 5.57 -10.55 4.93
CA GLU A 37 6.36 -10.84 6.13
C GLU A 37 5.52 -10.75 7.43
N GLU A 38 4.19 -10.71 7.30
CA GLU A 38 3.24 -10.65 8.42
C GLU A 38 3.57 -9.51 9.40
N ARG A 39 3.83 -8.32 8.85
CA ARG A 39 4.07 -7.08 9.60
C ARG A 39 2.84 -6.18 9.53
N ASP A 40 2.72 -5.35 10.56
CA ASP A 40 1.78 -4.23 10.64
C ASP A 40 1.97 -3.28 9.44
N THR A 41 1.10 -3.46 8.45
CA THR A 41 1.24 -2.86 7.12
C THR A 41 0.99 -1.36 7.16
N GLU A 42 -0.05 -0.95 7.90
CA GLU A 42 -0.37 0.45 8.15
C GLU A 42 0.82 1.16 8.79
N ARG A 43 1.38 0.59 9.87
CA ARG A 43 2.50 1.23 10.59
C ARG A 43 3.78 1.28 9.77
N VAL A 44 4.05 0.29 8.93
CA VAL A 44 5.23 0.33 8.03
C VAL A 44 5.09 1.47 7.01
N VAL A 45 3.94 1.55 6.34
CA VAL A 45 3.71 2.54 5.28
C VAL A 45 3.67 3.96 5.84
N THR A 46 2.93 4.20 6.93
CA THR A 46 2.81 5.53 7.55
C THR A 46 4.13 6.03 8.11
N ASN A 47 4.94 5.16 8.72
CA ASN A 47 6.28 5.52 9.18
C ASN A 47 7.19 5.88 7.99
N ALA A 48 7.20 5.08 6.93
CA ALA A 48 8.03 5.35 5.75
C ALA A 48 7.64 6.67 5.07
N ALA A 49 6.34 6.93 4.92
CA ALA A 49 5.80 8.19 4.38
C ALA A 49 6.16 9.41 5.24
N SER A 50 6.35 9.21 6.55
CA SER A 50 6.74 10.29 7.49
C SER A 50 8.25 10.54 7.54
N LEU A 51 9.08 9.61 7.04
CA LEU A 51 10.54 9.69 7.14
C LEU A 51 11.18 10.46 5.98
N VAL A 52 10.62 10.38 4.77
CA VAL A 52 11.23 10.97 3.56
C VAL A 52 10.15 11.60 2.68
N GLU A 53 10.51 12.60 1.88
CA GLU A 53 9.61 13.13 0.86
C GLU A 53 9.24 12.01 -0.13
N VAL A 54 7.93 11.78 -0.30
CA VAL A 54 7.42 10.80 -1.26
C VAL A 54 6.72 11.52 -2.40
N ARG A 55 7.12 11.21 -3.63
CA ARG A 55 6.54 11.80 -4.85
C ARG A 55 5.42 10.90 -5.39
N GLY A 56 4.22 11.47 -5.47
CA GLY A 56 3.02 10.81 -5.97
C GLY A 56 1.83 10.97 -5.03
N ASP A 57 0.84 10.11 -5.20
CA ASP A 57 -0.32 9.96 -4.33
C ASP A 57 0.01 9.05 -3.14
N VAL A 58 0.50 9.67 -2.08
CA VAL A 58 0.81 9.00 -0.81
C VAL A 58 -0.45 8.59 -0.06
N GLU A 59 -1.51 9.41 -0.16
CA GLU A 59 -2.76 9.20 0.56
C GLU A 59 -3.42 7.90 0.12
N THR A 60 -3.36 7.59 -1.18
CA THR A 60 -3.88 6.32 -1.70
C THR A 60 -3.15 5.10 -1.13
N VAL A 61 -1.82 5.14 -1.02
CA VAL A 61 -1.06 3.99 -0.47
C VAL A 61 -1.27 3.84 1.04
N VAL A 62 -1.41 4.95 1.77
CA VAL A 62 -1.74 4.94 3.21
C VAL A 62 -3.16 4.43 3.45
N ALA A 63 -4.14 4.86 2.68
CA ALA A 63 -5.50 4.35 2.79
C ALA A 63 -5.55 2.85 2.45
N ALA A 64 -4.82 2.42 1.42
CA ALA A 64 -4.75 1.01 1.05
C ALA A 64 -4.14 0.15 2.16
N SER A 65 -3.11 0.63 2.87
CA SER A 65 -2.53 -0.14 3.98
C SER A 65 -3.51 -0.34 5.15
N THR A 66 -4.40 0.61 5.41
CA THR A 66 -5.50 0.42 6.39
C THR A 66 -6.46 -0.69 5.95
N TYR A 67 -6.83 -0.77 4.67
CA TYR A 67 -7.69 -1.88 4.20
C TYR A 67 -6.99 -3.24 4.25
N VAL A 68 -5.67 -3.29 4.05
CA VAL A 68 -4.90 -4.52 4.23
C VAL A 68 -4.92 -4.96 5.70
N GLU A 69 -4.63 -4.03 6.63
CA GLU A 69 -4.53 -4.33 8.06
C GLU A 69 -5.90 -4.66 8.69
N ASP A 70 -6.91 -3.82 8.45
CA ASP A 70 -8.20 -3.90 9.16
C ASP A 70 -9.21 -4.81 8.48
N HIS A 71 -9.11 -4.99 7.15
CA HIS A 71 -10.10 -5.72 6.35
C HIS A 71 -9.52 -6.97 5.68
N GLY A 72 -8.23 -7.25 5.85
CA GLY A 72 -7.58 -8.45 5.32
C GLY A 72 -7.46 -8.49 3.80
N PHE A 73 -7.54 -7.33 3.13
CA PHE A 73 -7.39 -7.24 1.69
C PHE A 73 -5.95 -7.62 1.27
N THR A 74 -5.79 -8.17 0.07
CA THR A 74 -4.45 -8.18 -0.52
C THR A 74 -4.04 -6.74 -0.87
N PRO A 75 -2.73 -6.41 -0.89
CA PRO A 75 -2.28 -5.06 -1.22
C PRO A 75 -2.83 -4.49 -2.53
N PHE A 76 -2.94 -5.33 -3.57
CA PHE A 76 -3.47 -4.88 -4.86
C PHE A 76 -5.00 -4.75 -4.87
N ASP A 77 -5.73 -5.54 -4.07
CA ASP A 77 -7.17 -5.35 -3.91
C ASP A 77 -7.46 -4.06 -3.15
N ALA A 78 -6.70 -3.77 -2.09
CA ALA A 78 -6.82 -2.52 -1.34
C ALA A 78 -6.48 -1.30 -2.20
N LEU A 79 -5.39 -1.34 -2.97
CA LEU A 79 -5.04 -0.28 -3.91
C LEU A 79 -6.14 -0.09 -4.96
N ARG A 80 -6.66 -1.17 -5.54
CA ARG A 80 -7.76 -1.09 -6.50
C ARG A 80 -9.00 -0.45 -5.87
N LEU A 81 -9.35 -0.83 -4.65
CA LEU A 81 -10.51 -0.27 -3.94
C LEU A 81 -10.38 1.24 -3.77
N VAL A 82 -9.24 1.71 -3.27
CA VAL A 82 -9.00 3.14 -3.03
C VAL A 82 -8.96 3.93 -4.35
N GLU A 83 -8.23 3.43 -5.35
CA GLU A 83 -8.11 4.05 -6.68
C GLU A 83 -9.45 4.12 -7.42
N SER A 84 -10.35 3.16 -7.17
CA SER A 84 -11.69 3.18 -7.78
C SER A 84 -12.53 4.34 -7.27
N ASN A 85 -12.18 4.96 -6.12
CA ASN A 85 -12.80 6.18 -5.61
C ASN A 85 -14.34 6.14 -5.62
N GLY A 86 -14.91 5.01 -5.23
CA GLY A 86 -16.36 4.78 -5.18
C GLY A 86 -17.03 4.40 -6.51
N GLU A 87 -16.29 4.31 -7.61
CA GLU A 87 -16.76 3.71 -8.85
C GLU A 87 -17.01 2.20 -8.68
N THR A 88 -17.93 1.66 -9.48
CA THR A 88 -18.26 0.23 -9.44
C THR A 88 -17.05 -0.59 -9.88
N ILE A 89 -16.61 -1.51 -9.02
CA ILE A 89 -15.55 -2.46 -9.32
C ILE A 89 -16.16 -3.65 -10.07
N ILE A 90 -15.48 -4.09 -11.12
CA ILE A 90 -15.82 -5.31 -11.83
C ILE A 90 -14.86 -6.39 -11.36
N SER A 91 -15.36 -7.41 -10.67
CA SER A 91 -14.56 -8.51 -10.13
C SER A 91 -15.24 -9.85 -10.31
N ARG A 92 -14.46 -10.94 -10.20
CA ARG A 92 -14.99 -12.32 -10.06
C ARG A 92 -15.04 -12.78 -8.61
N ASP A 93 -14.28 -12.11 -7.75
CA ASP A 93 -14.31 -12.38 -6.33
C ASP A 93 -15.35 -11.49 -5.65
N ASN A 94 -15.81 -11.95 -4.49
CA ASN A 94 -16.72 -11.21 -3.62
C ASN A 94 -15.98 -10.33 -2.61
N THR A 95 -14.67 -10.09 -2.82
CA THR A 95 -13.80 -9.34 -1.90
C THR A 95 -14.35 -7.94 -1.58
N TYR A 96 -15.08 -7.34 -2.51
CA TYR A 96 -15.52 -5.94 -2.45
C TYR A 96 -16.98 -5.76 -2.00
N GLU A 97 -17.77 -6.84 -1.85
CA GLU A 97 -19.24 -6.76 -1.68
C GLU A 97 -19.68 -5.95 -0.46
N ASP A 98 -18.90 -5.99 0.63
CA ASP A 98 -19.23 -5.31 1.88
C ASP A 98 -18.70 -3.86 1.97
N VAL A 99 -17.88 -3.43 1.02
CA VAL A 99 -17.17 -2.13 1.08
C VAL A 99 -17.50 -1.19 -0.07
N THR A 100 -17.90 -1.69 -1.24
CA THR A 100 -18.25 -0.85 -2.40
C THR A 100 -19.19 -1.57 -3.38
N SER A 101 -19.71 -0.83 -4.37
CA SER A 101 -20.46 -1.40 -5.49
C SER A 101 -19.56 -2.34 -6.30
N CYS A 102 -19.94 -3.62 -6.40
CA CYS A 102 -19.22 -4.63 -7.16
C CYS A 102 -20.15 -5.35 -8.15
N LEU A 103 -19.76 -5.39 -9.42
CA LEU A 103 -20.43 -6.19 -10.45
C LEU A 103 -19.66 -7.51 -10.62
N ASP A 104 -20.35 -8.62 -10.39
CA ASP A 104 -19.79 -9.95 -10.61
C ASP A 104 -19.66 -10.24 -12.12
N LEU A 105 -18.45 -10.55 -12.56
CA LEU A 105 -18.14 -10.96 -13.92
C LEU A 105 -18.77 -12.30 -14.31
N THR A 106 -19.06 -13.18 -13.34
CA THR A 106 -19.63 -14.50 -13.65
C THR A 106 -21.11 -14.42 -13.99
N SER A 107 -21.86 -13.49 -13.38
CA SER A 107 -23.27 -13.27 -13.71
C SER A 107 -23.50 -12.75 -15.14
N VAL A 108 -22.48 -12.17 -15.79
CA VAL A 108 -22.56 -11.69 -17.18
C VAL A 108 -22.36 -12.80 -18.21
N LEU A 109 -21.80 -13.95 -17.80
CA LEU A 109 -21.54 -15.10 -18.68
C LEU A 109 -22.68 -16.13 -18.68
N GLU A 110 -23.71 -15.92 -17.87
CA GLU A 110 -24.89 -16.80 -17.75
C GLU A 110 -26.07 -16.38 -18.65
N GLU A 111 -25.88 -15.41 -19.56
CA GLU A 111 -26.85 -14.99 -20.59
C GLU A 111 -26.60 -15.60 -21.99
#